data_AF-A0A5C9A9S5-F1
#
_entry.id   AF-A0A5C9A9S5-F1
#
_cell.length_a   1.000
_cell.length_b   1.000
_cell.length_c   1.000
_cell.angle_alpha   90.00
_cell.angle_beta   90.00
_cell.angle_gamma   90.00
#
_symmetry.space_group_name_H-M   'P 1'
#
loop_
_entity.id
_entity.type
_entity.pdbx_description
1 polymer ?
#
loop_
_entity_poly.entity_id
_entity_poly.type
_entity_poly.pdbx_seq_one_letter_code
_entity_poly.pdbx_strand_id
1 'polypeptide(L)'
;MDSFPAIEIDKVKAWDFRLANINTSECLNVAYGVDANYLDGVGVSITSIVLNNRHINLDFYIIADVYNDGFFQKIAKLAEQNQLRITLYRI
;
A
#
# COMPACT_ATOMS: atom_id res chain seq x y z
N MET A 1 -2.30 2.75 29.68
CA MET A 1 -2.19 2.08 28.37
C MET A 1 -0.71 1.88 28.18
N ASP A 2 -0.23 0.67 28.47
CA ASP A 2 1.20 0.37 28.37
C ASP A 2 1.62 0.64 26.93
N SER A 3 2.58 1.55 26.78
CA SER A 3 3.13 1.91 25.48
C SER A 3 3.61 0.63 24.82
N PHE A 4 3.01 0.26 23.69
CA PHE A 4 3.62 -0.70 22.78
C PHE A 4 5.09 -0.28 22.61
N PRO A 5 6.05 -1.21 22.73
CA PRO A 5 7.45 -0.89 22.48
C PRO A 5 7.50 -0.19 21.12
N ALA A 6 8.23 0.92 21.03
CA ALA A 6 8.29 1.70 19.81
C ALA A 6 8.83 0.81 18.69
N ILE A 7 7.92 0.29 17.85
CA ILE A 7 8.30 -0.32 16.59
C ILE A 7 8.80 0.85 15.75
N GLU A 8 10.08 0.86 15.43
CA GLU A 8 10.63 1.82 14.49
C GLU A 8 10.04 1.49 13.11
N ILE A 9 9.31 2.45 12.54
CA ILE A 9 8.68 2.31 11.24
C ILE A 9 9.23 3.39 10.33
N ASP A 10 9.98 2.98 9.31
CA ASP A 10 10.54 3.88 8.32
C ASP A 10 9.68 3.91 7.06
N LYS A 11 9.30 5.10 6.61
CA LYS A 11 8.66 5.26 5.30
C LYS A 11 9.70 5.03 4.21
N VAL A 12 9.53 3.96 3.44
CA VAL A 12 10.44 3.60 2.35
C VAL A 12 10.10 4.38 1.08
N LYS A 13 8.84 4.37 0.67
CA LYS A 13 8.39 5.00 -0.58
C LYS A 13 6.89 5.24 -0.56
N ALA A 14 6.42 6.22 -1.32
CA ALA A 14 5.01 6.36 -1.64
C ALA A 14 4.85 6.69 -3.12
N TRP A 15 3.87 6.04 -3.74
CA TRP A 15 3.33 6.44 -5.02
C TRP A 15 1.93 6.97 -4.78
N ASP A 16 1.65 8.17 -5.28
CA ASP A 16 0.35 8.80 -5.17
C ASP A 16 -0.08 9.26 -6.57
N PHE A 17 -0.89 8.42 -7.22
CA PHE A 17 -1.45 8.66 -8.56
C PHE A 17 -2.94 9.01 -8.50
N ARG A 18 -3.44 9.38 -7.33
CA ARG A 18 -4.82 9.78 -7.13
C ARG A 18 -5.13 11.06 -7.89
N LEU A 19 -6.39 11.22 -8.28
CA LEU A 19 -6.88 12.46 -8.87
C LEU A 19 -6.81 13.60 -7.83
N ALA A 20 -6.46 14.81 -8.29
CA ALA A 20 -6.16 15.96 -7.43
C ALA A 20 -7.33 16.43 -6.53
N ASN A 21 -8.56 15.96 -6.79
CA ASN A 21 -9.78 16.34 -6.09
C ASN A 21 -10.33 15.23 -5.17
N ILE A 22 -9.59 14.13 -4.94
CA ILE A 22 -10.05 13.09 -4.01
C ILE A 22 -9.99 13.60 -2.57
N ASN A 23 -11.14 13.57 -1.88
CA ASN A 23 -11.20 13.82 -0.45
C ASN A 23 -10.56 12.65 0.31
N THR A 24 -9.32 12.84 0.74
CA THR A 24 -8.55 11.79 1.45
C THR A 24 -9.16 11.36 2.79
N SER A 25 -10.06 12.16 3.38
CA SER A 25 -10.77 11.78 4.61
C SER A 25 -11.85 10.70 4.41
N GLU A 26 -12.20 10.39 3.15
CA GLU A 26 -13.19 9.37 2.78
C GLU A 26 -12.54 8.10 2.20
N CYS A 27 -11.20 7.99 2.19
CA CYS A 27 -10.51 6.79 1.73
C CYS A 27 -10.65 5.65 2.76
N LEU A 28 -11.00 4.46 2.27
CA LEU A 28 -10.77 3.23 3.03
C LEU A 28 -9.28 2.89 2.98
N ASN A 29 -8.68 2.80 4.17
CA ASN A 29 -7.26 2.51 4.35
C ASN A 29 -7.06 1.01 4.60
N VAL A 30 -6.26 0.35 3.77
CA VAL A 30 -5.97 -1.09 3.87
C VAL A 30 -4.47 -1.29 4.05
N ALA A 31 -4.07 -1.97 5.13
CA ALA A 31 -2.68 -2.23 5.46
C ALA A 31 -2.33 -3.72 5.39
N TYR A 32 -1.13 -4.03 4.93
CA TYR A 32 -0.55 -5.38 4.87
C TYR A 32 0.73 -5.43 5.69
N GLY A 33 0.85 -6.38 6.61
CA GLY A 33 2.13 -6.79 7.17
C GLY A 33 2.54 -8.12 6.54
N VAL A 34 3.67 -8.17 5.84
CA VAL A 34 4.10 -9.36 5.08
C VAL A 34 5.60 -9.57 5.13
N ASP A 35 6.03 -10.81 4.91
CA ASP A 35 7.41 -11.14 4.59
C ASP A 35 7.70 -10.98 3.08
N ALA A 36 8.99 -11.05 2.72
CA ALA A 36 9.46 -10.87 1.35
C ALA A 36 8.90 -11.89 0.34
N ASN A 37 8.51 -13.09 0.78
CA ASN A 37 7.99 -14.15 -0.08
C ASN A 37 6.52 -13.91 -0.47
N TYR A 38 5.79 -13.06 0.29
CA TYR A 38 4.39 -12.75 0.03
C TYR A 38 4.16 -11.43 -0.71
N LEU A 39 5.22 -10.72 -1.11
CA LEU A 39 5.12 -9.44 -1.82
C LEU A 39 4.25 -9.52 -3.08
N ASP A 40 4.42 -10.56 -3.91
CA ASP A 40 3.58 -10.75 -5.10
C ASP A 40 2.11 -11.05 -4.72
N GLY A 41 1.89 -11.76 -3.61
CA GLY A 41 0.56 -12.01 -3.05
C GLY A 41 -0.16 -10.72 -2.63
N VAL A 42 0.58 -9.73 -2.11
CA VAL A 42 0.01 -8.42 -1.80
C VAL A 42 -0.50 -7.73 -3.06
N GLY A 43 0.26 -7.77 -4.16
CA GLY A 43 -0.19 -7.22 -5.45
C GLY A 43 -1.48 -7.86 -5.94
N VAL A 44 -1.61 -9.18 -5.81
CA VAL A 44 -2.84 -9.91 -6.16
C VAL A 44 -4.02 -9.48 -5.28
N SER A 45 -3.79 -9.38 -3.96
CA SER A 45 -4.82 -8.97 -3.00
C SER A 45 -5.32 -7.54 -3.26
N ILE A 46 -4.39 -6.59 -3.46
CA ILE A 46 -4.73 -5.20 -3.82
C ILE A 46 -5.57 -5.18 -5.09
N THR A 47 -5.16 -5.91 -6.12
CA THR A 47 -5.89 -5.97 -7.39
C THR A 47 -7.32 -6.48 -7.20
N SER A 48 -7.50 -7.55 -6.42
CA SER A 48 -8.82 -8.10 -6.12
C SER A 48 -9.73 -7.08 -5.40
N ILE A 49 -9.19 -6.40 -4.39
CA ILE A 49 -9.94 -5.37 -3.64
C ILE A 49 -10.37 -4.25 -4.61
N VAL A 50 -9.43 -3.71 -5.39
CA VAL A 50 -9.70 -2.62 -6.34
C VAL A 50 -10.76 -3.01 -7.36
N LEU A 51 -10.67 -4.21 -7.94
CA LEU A 51 -11.62 -4.68 -8.95
C LEU A 51 -13.06 -4.75 -8.41
N ASN A 52 -13.22 -5.11 -7.15
CA ASN A 52 -14.54 -5.30 -6.53
C ASN A 52 -15.07 -4.06 -5.79
N ASN A 53 -14.25 -3.02 -5.62
CA ASN A 53 -14.57 -1.86 -4.78
C ASN A 53 -14.36 -0.52 -5.53
N ARG A 54 -14.60 -0.49 -6.84
CA ARG A 54 -14.38 0.69 -7.71
C ARG A 54 -15.20 1.94 -7.34
N HIS A 55 -16.17 1.81 -6.44
CA HIS A 55 -17.07 2.87 -6.03
C HIS A 55 -16.61 3.61 -4.75
N ILE A 56 -15.50 3.17 -4.15
CA ILE A 56 -14.89 3.82 -2.98
C ILE A 56 -13.44 4.20 -3.27
N ASN A 57 -12.96 5.22 -2.57
CA ASN A 57 -11.55 5.60 -2.61
C ASN A 57 -10.74 4.64 -1.71
N LEU A 58 -9.59 4.18 -2.19
CA LEU A 58 -8.76 3.19 -1.52
C LEU A 58 -7.32 3.70 -1.39
N ASP A 59 -6.77 3.57 -0.20
CA ASP A 59 -5.35 3.79 0.07
C ASP A 59 -4.73 2.52 0.65
N PHE A 60 -3.56 2.15 0.14
CA PHE A 60 -2.87 0.93 0.55
C PHE A 60 -1.55 1.22 1.26
N TYR A 61 -1.27 0.41 2.26
CA TYR A 61 -0.06 0.48 3.08
C TYR A 61 0.55 -0.92 3.14
N ILE A 62 1.84 -1.04 2.83
CA ILE A 62 2.55 -2.32 2.85
C ILE A 62 3.71 -2.16 3.82
N ILE A 63 3.80 -3.05 4.79
CA ILE A 63 4.79 -3.09 5.83
C ILE A 63 5.56 -4.41 5.69
N ALA A 64 6.87 -4.31 5.50
CA ALA A 64 7.76 -5.46 5.35
C ALA A 64 9.21 -5.07 5.64
N ASP A 65 10.00 -6.00 6.17
CA ASP A 65 11.41 -5.79 6.51
C ASP A 65 12.26 -5.61 5.24
N VAL A 66 11.90 -6.35 4.18
CA VAL A 66 12.66 -6.42 2.93
C VAL A 66 11.74 -6.23 1.72
N TYR A 67 12.21 -5.40 0.79
CA TYR A 67 11.63 -5.20 -0.53
C TYR A 67 12.68 -5.48 -1.60
N ASN A 68 12.22 -5.75 -2.83
CA ASN A 68 13.09 -5.86 -4.00
C ASN A 68 12.64 -4.89 -5.10
N ASP A 69 13.55 -4.55 -6.01
CA ASP A 69 13.30 -3.58 -7.08
C ASP A 69 12.19 -4.02 -8.04
N GLY A 70 12.09 -5.33 -8.30
CA GLY A 70 11.02 -5.89 -9.12
C GLY A 70 9.64 -5.62 -8.52
N PHE A 71 9.51 -5.74 -7.20
CA PHE A 71 8.28 -5.41 -6.48
C PHE A 71 7.96 -3.91 -6.57
N PHE A 72 8.95 -3.03 -6.42
CA PHE A 72 8.73 -1.59 -6.58
C PHE A 72 8.17 -1.23 -7.96
N GLN A 73 8.69 -1.84 -9.02
CA GLN A 73 8.19 -1.61 -10.38
C GLN A 73 6.75 -2.11 -10.55
N LYS A 74 6.46 -3.33 -10.06
CA LYS A 74 5.12 -3.93 -10.12
C LYS A 74 4.09 -3.07 -9.37
N ILE A 75 4.40 -2.65 -8.16
CA ILE A 75 3.49 -1.85 -7.32
C ILE A 75 3.33 -0.42 -7.84
N ALA A 76 4.39 0.22 -8.33
CA ALA A 76 4.28 1.53 -8.96
C ALA A 76 3.28 1.48 -10.14
N LYS A 77 3.42 0.47 -11.00
CA LYS A 77 2.53 0.28 -12.13
C LYS A 77 1.10 -0.03 -11.69
N LEU A 78 0.92 -0.86 -10.66
CA LEU A 78 -0.39 -1.15 -10.10
C LEU A 78 -1.07 0.12 -9.56
N ALA A 79 -0.33 0.97 -8.85
CA ALA A 79 -0.83 2.23 -8.31
C ALA A 79 -1.23 3.19 -9.43
N GLU A 80 -0.40 3.34 -10.45
CA GLU A 80 -0.64 4.21 -11.60
C GLU A 80 -1.88 3.78 -12.39
N GLN A 81 -1.97 2.49 -12.74
CA GLN A 81 -3.07 1.94 -13.55
C GLN A 81 -4.44 2.06 -12.87
N ASN A 82 -4.47 2.18 -11.53
CA ASN A 82 -5.69 2.20 -10.75
C ASN A 82 -5.90 3.53 -10.00
N GLN A 83 -5.07 4.55 -10.26
CA GLN A 83 -5.15 5.87 -9.63
C GLN A 83 -5.15 5.82 -8.09
N LEU A 84 -4.29 4.95 -7.55
CA LEU A 84 -4.22 4.68 -6.11
C LEU A 84 -3.06 5.43 -5.46
N ARG A 85 -3.14 5.54 -4.13
CA ARG A 85 -1.97 5.74 -3.30
C ARG A 85 -1.53 4.43 -2.67
N ILE A 86 -0.26 4.10 -2.82
CA ILE A 86 0.38 2.96 -2.15
C ILE A 86 1.63 3.46 -1.42
N THR A 87 1.68 3.24 -0.11
CA THR A 87 2.83 3.61 0.74
C THR A 87 3.51 2.37 1.31
N LEU A 88 4.83 2.34 1.22
CA LEU A 88 5.66 1.28 1.76
C LEU A 88 6.33 1.75 3.05
N TYR A 89 6.31 0.88 4.06
CA TYR A 89 7.02 1.04 5.31
C TYR A 89 7.94 -0.15 5.57
N ARG A 90 9.04 0.10 6.26
CA ARG A 90 9.94 -0.94 6.79
C ARG A 90 9.80 -0.99 8.30
N ILE A 91 9.78 -2.21 8.83
CA ILE A 91 9.90 -2.55 10.25
C ILE A 91 11.12 -3.45 10.46
#